data_AF-A0A4P9W1A5-F1
#
_entry.id   AF-A0A4P9W1A5-F1
#
_cell.length_a   1.000
_cell.length_b   1.000
_cell.length_c   1.000
_cell.angle_alpha   90.00
_cell.angle_beta   90.00
_cell.angle_gamma   90.00
#
_symmetry.space_group_name_H-M   'P 1'
#
loop_
_entity.id
_entity.type
_entity.pdbx_description
1 polymer ?
#
loop_
_entity_poly.entity_id
_entity_poly.type
_entity_poly.pdbx_seq_one_letter_code
_entity_poly.pdbx_strand_id
1 'polypeptide(L)'
;VRILEENAVANPASQSSAHSELRLWQLEQSTWKIVRALLNHRMSTDMEEDSLPKAHPYLSDEALIQQFMATDRQMAEIRIVEEWLEQTAPPFHPIETRAGYYPHTRRADILAEMDPDAPMRLGKALAAEDRDYETRLNETIFRYVRAGRLLEARDLCRACDQPWRAASLGGGQPFADEFIDGLGMGAPGTAVTGNRNRAVWKFESLNPHERATYAYLCGDAKNFLGAIPADPASDPIDIRLPVEAHAPADIFADLERSENESLRIAAAEPFHVFQKWWLLDRFDNCLVSFKEQISRAKGVDVEMIPALPHTLRFLVHITLLLRRIEYPVDTAAGDYLLEQYVMLLTNAGKTDLVALYTAALPIDAQIRCYSQFLQGFTGDVEERRKCLALAHQHGLPVEEIVRRTVQLVFYRGILRTPFPTKVHTDRLITRLNDPVTPADNEQIRALEWLLFDNSTVATT
;
A
#
# COMPACT_ATOMS: atom_id res chain seq x y z
N VAL A 1 -9.05 -5.72 9.70
CA VAL A 1 -8.40 -6.92 10.28
C VAL A 1 -6.92 -6.98 9.99
N ARG A 2 -6.47 -6.99 8.73
CA ARG A 2 -5.03 -6.89 8.38
C ARG A 2 -4.31 -5.80 9.19
N ILE A 3 -4.89 -4.60 9.21
CA ILE A 3 -4.41 -3.45 10.00
C ILE A 3 -4.26 -3.77 11.51
N LEU A 4 -5.23 -4.50 12.10
CA LEU A 4 -5.19 -4.87 13.52
C LEU A 4 -4.11 -5.92 13.79
N GLU A 5 -3.95 -6.91 12.91
CA GLU A 5 -2.94 -7.96 13.05
C GLU A 5 -1.53 -7.42 12.86
N GLU A 6 -1.32 -6.51 11.89
CA GLU A 6 -0.04 -5.81 11.72
C GLU A 6 0.35 -5.02 12.97
N ASN A 7 -0.63 -4.43 13.66
CA ASN A 7 -0.41 -3.72 14.91
C ASN A 7 -0.24 -4.67 16.12
N ALA A 8 -0.85 -5.86 16.11
CA ALA A 8 -0.71 -6.86 17.17
C ALA A 8 0.64 -7.61 17.13
N VAL A 9 1.20 -7.80 15.93
CA VAL A 9 2.56 -8.38 15.75
C VAL A 9 3.65 -7.37 16.15
N ALA A 10 3.33 -6.07 16.16
CA ALA A 10 4.22 -5.02 16.66
C ALA A 10 4.32 -5.09 18.20
N ASN A 11 5.23 -5.92 18.71
CA ASN A 11 5.51 -6.03 20.14
C ASN A 11 5.92 -4.65 20.70
N PRO A 12 5.18 -4.08 21.68
CA PRO A 12 5.45 -2.71 22.18
C PRO A 12 6.81 -2.56 22.86
N ALA A 13 7.46 -3.67 23.22
CA ALA A 13 8.77 -3.70 23.87
C ALA A 13 9.98 -3.65 22.91
N SER A 14 9.79 -3.71 21.58
CA SER A 14 10.89 -3.74 20.60
C SER A 14 10.75 -2.69 19.49
N GLN A 15 10.43 -1.44 19.88
CA GLN A 15 10.48 -0.27 19.00
C GLN A 15 11.94 0.12 18.68
N SER A 16 12.66 -0.74 17.97
CA SER A 16 13.91 -0.34 17.32
C SER A 16 13.60 0.40 16.02
N SER A 17 14.31 1.49 15.72
CA SER A 17 14.19 2.23 14.45
C SER A 17 14.23 1.33 13.21
N ALA A 18 14.97 0.22 13.29
CA ALA A 18 15.09 -0.76 12.22
C ALA A 18 13.79 -1.53 11.93
N HIS A 19 12.99 -1.85 12.97
CA HIS A 19 11.71 -2.55 12.77
C HIS A 19 10.65 -1.64 12.14
N SER A 20 10.65 -0.34 12.49
CA SER A 20 9.79 0.64 11.83
C SER A 20 10.17 0.84 10.36
N GLU A 21 11.46 0.87 10.03
CA GLU A 21 11.91 0.98 8.63
C GLU A 21 11.54 -0.27 7.82
N LEU A 22 11.78 -1.47 8.36
CA LEU A 22 11.41 -2.73 7.70
C LEU A 22 9.91 -2.77 7.37
N ARG A 23 9.06 -2.31 8.29
CA ARG A 23 7.61 -2.25 8.08
C ARG A 23 7.25 -1.35 6.90
N LEU A 24 7.87 -0.18 6.78
CA LEU A 24 7.62 0.74 5.65
C LEU A 24 7.99 0.09 4.31
N TRP A 25 9.13 -0.59 4.23
CA TRP A 25 9.52 -1.32 3.02
C TRP A 25 8.56 -2.46 2.67
N GLN A 26 8.05 -3.18 3.66
CA GLN A 26 7.02 -4.21 3.45
C GLN A 26 5.71 -3.61 2.95
N LEU A 27 5.28 -2.48 3.51
CA LEU A 27 4.10 -1.76 3.06
C LEU A 27 4.25 -1.27 1.63
N GLU A 28 5.39 -0.67 1.28
CA GLU A 28 5.67 -0.25 -0.09
C GLU A 28 5.66 -1.44 -1.06
N GLN A 29 6.34 -2.55 -0.71
CA GLN A 29 6.34 -3.76 -1.52
C GLN A 29 4.91 -4.29 -1.72
N SER A 30 4.09 -4.32 -0.67
CA SER A 30 2.70 -4.74 -0.74
C SER A 30 1.88 -3.80 -1.66
N THR A 31 2.17 -2.51 -1.62
CA THR A 31 1.51 -1.48 -2.43
C THR A 31 1.85 -1.65 -3.90
N TRP A 32 3.12 -1.89 -4.25
CA TRP A 32 3.50 -2.16 -5.64
C TRP A 32 2.85 -3.43 -6.20
N LYS A 33 2.64 -4.47 -5.37
CA LYS A 33 1.96 -5.69 -5.81
C LYS A 33 0.52 -5.40 -6.25
N ILE A 34 -0.26 -4.66 -5.44
CA ILE A 34 -1.65 -4.32 -5.79
C ILE A 34 -1.73 -3.34 -6.95
N VAL A 35 -0.80 -2.36 -7.01
CA VAL A 35 -0.70 -1.45 -8.16
C VAL A 35 -0.52 -2.23 -9.46
N ARG A 36 0.45 -3.15 -9.49
CA ARG A 36 0.70 -3.97 -10.68
C ARG A 36 -0.50 -4.85 -11.04
N ALA A 37 -1.11 -5.51 -10.06
CA ALA A 37 -2.23 -6.42 -10.31
C ALA A 37 -3.45 -5.69 -10.89
N LEU A 38 -3.86 -4.58 -10.26
CA LEU A 38 -4.98 -3.79 -10.75
C LEU A 38 -4.66 -3.05 -12.03
N LEU A 39 -3.45 -2.50 -12.19
CA LEU A 39 -3.07 -1.82 -13.43
C LEU A 39 -3.09 -2.79 -14.62
N ASN A 40 -2.57 -4.01 -14.45
CA ASN A 40 -2.62 -5.03 -15.50
C ASN A 40 -4.08 -5.37 -15.88
N HIS A 41 -4.95 -5.55 -14.89
CA HIS A 41 -6.37 -5.79 -15.15
C HIS A 41 -7.04 -4.59 -15.83
N ARG A 42 -6.74 -3.37 -15.37
CA ARG A 42 -7.33 -2.14 -15.92
C ARG A 42 -6.89 -1.85 -17.35
N MET A 43 -5.63 -2.16 -17.67
CA MET A 43 -5.07 -1.97 -19.01
C MET A 43 -5.36 -3.14 -19.95
N SER A 44 -5.77 -4.30 -19.43
CA SER A 44 -6.21 -5.42 -20.26
C SER A 44 -7.47 -5.03 -21.02
N THR A 45 -7.43 -5.21 -22.33
CA THR A 45 -8.64 -5.24 -23.16
C THR A 45 -9.43 -6.51 -22.84
N ASP A 46 -10.75 -6.44 -23.02
CA ASP A 46 -11.69 -7.52 -22.66
C ASP A 46 -11.25 -8.89 -23.16
N MET A 47 -11.51 -9.92 -22.34
CA MET A 47 -11.24 -11.32 -22.68
C MET A 47 -12.00 -11.72 -23.96
N GLU A 48 -11.38 -12.51 -24.83
CA GLU A 48 -12.05 -13.09 -25.99
C GLU A 48 -13.26 -13.94 -25.50
N GLU A 49 -14.47 -13.51 -25.85
CA GLU A 49 -15.76 -14.13 -25.47
C GLU A 49 -15.81 -15.64 -25.73
N ASP A 50 -15.04 -16.13 -26.70
CA ASP A 50 -15.00 -17.53 -27.13
C ASP A 50 -14.37 -18.50 -26.10
N SER A 51 -13.73 -17.98 -25.04
CA SER A 51 -13.10 -18.78 -23.99
C SER A 51 -14.02 -19.14 -22.81
N LEU A 52 -15.21 -18.54 -22.72
CA LEU A 52 -16.13 -18.72 -21.58
C LEU A 52 -17.19 -19.80 -21.85
N PRO A 53 -17.64 -20.54 -20.80
CA PRO A 53 -18.78 -21.45 -20.91
C PRO A 53 -20.01 -20.72 -21.46
N LYS A 54 -20.70 -21.33 -22.42
CA LYS A 54 -21.93 -20.76 -22.98
C LYS A 54 -23.03 -20.81 -21.92
N ALA A 55 -23.66 -19.66 -21.66
CA ALA A 55 -24.74 -19.54 -20.68
C ALA A 55 -25.87 -20.54 -20.96
N HIS A 56 -26.11 -21.47 -20.02
CA HIS A 56 -27.27 -22.36 -20.02
C HIS A 56 -27.80 -22.64 -18.60
N PRO A 57 -29.08 -23.01 -18.43
CA PRO A 57 -29.72 -23.15 -17.11
C PRO A 57 -29.08 -24.18 -16.18
N TYR A 58 -28.26 -25.08 -16.70
CA TYR A 58 -27.63 -26.17 -15.94
C TYR A 58 -26.20 -25.87 -15.50
N LEU A 59 -25.63 -24.70 -15.82
CA LEU A 59 -24.24 -24.38 -15.46
C LEU A 59 -24.00 -24.58 -13.96
N SER A 60 -22.81 -25.07 -13.64
CA SER A 60 -22.38 -25.20 -12.25
C SER A 60 -22.19 -23.84 -11.59
N ASP A 61 -22.25 -23.80 -10.25
CA ASP A 61 -22.05 -22.56 -9.49
C ASP A 61 -20.66 -21.97 -9.77
N GLU A 62 -19.64 -22.82 -9.92
CA GLU A 62 -18.27 -22.42 -10.26
C GLU A 62 -18.21 -21.76 -11.65
N ALA A 63 -18.79 -22.37 -12.67
CA ALA A 63 -18.82 -21.79 -14.01
C ALA A 63 -19.60 -20.47 -14.06
N LEU A 64 -20.70 -20.35 -13.31
CA LEU A 64 -21.45 -19.10 -13.18
C LEU A 64 -20.62 -18.00 -12.51
N ILE A 65 -19.88 -18.34 -11.44
CA ILE A 65 -18.97 -17.40 -10.78
C ILE A 65 -17.86 -16.96 -11.73
N GLN A 66 -17.23 -17.89 -12.46
CA GLN A 66 -16.19 -17.57 -13.43
C GLN A 66 -16.71 -16.67 -14.55
N GLN A 67 -17.91 -16.94 -15.06
CA GLN A 67 -18.56 -16.10 -16.06
C GLN A 67 -18.87 -14.71 -15.51
N PHE A 68 -19.38 -14.63 -14.27
CA PHE A 68 -19.65 -13.36 -13.61
C PHE A 68 -18.36 -12.54 -13.41
N MET A 69 -17.28 -13.17 -12.97
CA MET A 69 -15.96 -12.54 -12.82
C MET A 69 -15.39 -12.06 -14.16
N ALA A 70 -15.63 -12.79 -15.25
CA ALA A 70 -15.16 -12.39 -16.57
C ALA A 70 -16.01 -11.25 -17.19
N THR A 71 -17.29 -11.16 -16.82
CA THR A 71 -18.22 -10.16 -17.37
C THR A 71 -18.24 -8.87 -16.55
N ASP A 72 -18.19 -8.98 -15.21
CA ASP A 72 -18.23 -7.84 -14.30
C ASP A 72 -16.81 -7.45 -13.87
N ARG A 73 -16.34 -6.34 -14.45
CA ARG A 73 -15.04 -5.76 -14.17
C ARG A 73 -14.87 -5.32 -12.70
N GLN A 74 -15.92 -4.84 -12.05
CA GLN A 74 -15.83 -4.43 -10.65
C GLN A 74 -15.64 -5.66 -9.75
N MET A 75 -16.33 -6.76 -10.06
CA MET A 75 -16.16 -7.99 -9.31
C MET A 75 -14.75 -8.59 -9.50
N ALA A 76 -14.22 -8.55 -10.72
CA ALA A 76 -12.84 -8.95 -11.00
C ALA A 76 -11.83 -8.13 -10.20
N GLU A 77 -12.02 -6.80 -10.12
CA GLU A 77 -11.18 -5.95 -9.26
C GLU A 77 -11.28 -6.35 -7.79
N ILE A 78 -12.48 -6.58 -7.26
CA ILE A 78 -12.67 -7.04 -5.87
C ILE A 78 -11.92 -8.36 -5.61
N ARG A 79 -11.99 -9.30 -6.56
CA ARG A 79 -11.28 -10.58 -6.45
C ARG A 79 -9.75 -10.40 -6.43
N ILE A 80 -9.21 -9.51 -7.26
CA ILE A 80 -7.78 -9.16 -7.23
C ILE A 80 -7.38 -8.57 -5.87
N VAL A 81 -8.23 -7.72 -5.28
CA VAL A 81 -8.00 -7.16 -3.95
C VAL A 81 -8.03 -8.23 -2.88
N GLU A 82 -8.98 -9.16 -2.95
CA GLU A 82 -9.07 -10.31 -2.03
C GLU A 82 -7.80 -11.15 -2.08
N GLU A 83 -7.37 -11.57 -3.27
CA GLU A 83 -6.14 -12.36 -3.46
C GLU A 83 -4.89 -11.62 -2.96
N TRP A 84 -4.83 -10.31 -3.19
CA TRP A 84 -3.74 -9.50 -2.64
C TRP A 84 -3.77 -9.44 -1.10
N LEU A 85 -4.95 -9.31 -0.49
CA LEU A 85 -5.11 -9.33 0.97
C LEU A 85 -4.73 -10.69 1.58
N GLU A 86 -5.04 -11.79 0.89
CA GLU A 86 -4.63 -13.15 1.28
C GLU A 86 -3.10 -13.31 1.21
N GLN A 87 -2.47 -12.87 0.11
CA GLN A 87 -1.01 -12.97 -0.09
C GLN A 87 -0.21 -12.08 0.85
N THR A 88 -0.82 -10.99 1.32
CA THR A 88 -0.19 -10.04 2.25
C THR A 88 -0.59 -10.28 3.70
N ALA A 89 -1.31 -11.38 3.99
CA ALA A 89 -1.63 -11.77 5.35
C ALA A 89 -0.34 -11.96 6.18
N PRO A 90 -0.32 -11.55 7.46
CA PRO A 90 0.86 -11.70 8.31
C PRO A 90 1.30 -13.17 8.42
N PRO A 91 2.63 -13.43 8.39
CA PRO A 91 3.12 -14.78 8.60
C PRO A 91 2.78 -15.24 10.02
N PHE A 92 2.47 -16.53 10.17
CA PHE A 92 2.18 -17.13 11.46
C PHE A 92 2.86 -18.49 11.58
N HIS A 93 3.03 -18.93 12.83
CA HIS A 93 3.54 -20.25 13.14
C HIS A 93 2.36 -21.19 13.36
N PRO A 94 2.22 -22.27 12.58
CA PRO A 94 1.16 -23.24 12.78
C PRO A 94 1.30 -23.92 14.15
N ILE A 95 0.17 -24.25 14.78
CA ILE A 95 0.15 -25.08 15.98
C ILE A 95 0.70 -26.48 15.67
N GLU A 96 1.38 -27.07 16.65
CA GLU A 96 1.81 -28.46 16.57
C GLU A 96 0.62 -29.42 16.52
N THR A 97 0.67 -30.36 15.59
CA THR A 97 -0.36 -31.39 15.42
C THR A 97 -0.36 -32.33 16.61
N ARG A 98 -1.54 -32.60 17.16
CA ARG A 98 -1.74 -33.53 18.27
C ARG A 98 -2.62 -34.69 17.83
N ALA A 99 -2.15 -35.91 18.08
CA ALA A 99 -2.94 -37.11 17.82
C ALA A 99 -4.04 -37.28 18.89
N GLY A 100 -5.23 -37.67 18.43
CA GLY A 100 -6.41 -37.93 19.24
C GLY A 100 -7.36 -36.74 19.36
N TYR A 101 -8.65 -37.02 19.20
CA TYR A 101 -9.73 -36.07 19.45
C TYR A 101 -10.03 -35.97 20.96
N TYR A 102 -9.88 -34.76 21.53
CA TYR A 102 -9.99 -34.44 22.96
C TYR A 102 -9.40 -35.49 23.92
N PRO A 103 -8.09 -35.76 23.85
CA PRO A 103 -7.46 -36.84 24.61
C PRO A 103 -7.54 -36.63 26.12
N HIS A 104 -7.52 -35.40 26.62
CA HIS A 104 -7.60 -35.12 28.06
C HIS A 104 -9.03 -35.23 28.58
N THR A 105 -10.00 -34.74 27.80
CA THR A 105 -11.43 -34.81 28.11
C THR A 105 -11.91 -36.27 28.10
N ARG A 106 -11.41 -37.08 27.15
CA ARG A 106 -11.66 -38.52 27.10
C ARG A 106 -11.05 -39.26 28.28
N ARG A 107 -9.83 -38.93 28.68
CA ARG A 107 -9.18 -39.55 29.85
C ARG A 107 -9.86 -39.20 31.16
N ALA A 108 -10.42 -38.00 31.25
CA ALA A 108 -11.14 -37.52 32.44
C ALA A 108 -12.62 -37.97 32.47
N ASP A 109 -13.09 -38.71 31.46
CA ASP A 109 -14.47 -39.22 31.34
C ASP A 109 -15.56 -38.13 31.53
N ILE A 110 -15.26 -36.92 31.03
CA ILE A 110 -16.14 -35.75 31.21
C ILE A 110 -17.37 -35.85 30.29
N LEU A 111 -17.17 -36.33 29.07
CA LEU A 111 -18.18 -36.46 28.03
C LEU A 111 -18.41 -37.94 27.68
N ALA A 112 -19.68 -38.36 27.67
CA ALA A 112 -20.07 -39.71 27.27
C ALA A 112 -20.08 -39.88 25.74
N GLU A 113 -20.35 -38.79 25.02
CA GLU A 113 -20.41 -38.74 23.56
C GLU A 113 -19.33 -37.78 23.06
N MET A 114 -18.64 -38.17 21.99
CA MET A 114 -17.45 -37.48 21.45
C MET A 114 -17.71 -36.88 20.08
N ASP A 115 -18.96 -36.57 19.76
CA ASP A 115 -19.33 -35.75 18.61
C ASP A 115 -18.94 -34.27 18.81
N PRO A 116 -18.78 -33.49 17.73
CA PRO A 116 -18.37 -32.09 17.80
C PRO A 116 -19.32 -31.18 18.57
N ASP A 117 -20.63 -31.47 18.55
CA ASP A 117 -21.68 -30.70 19.21
C ASP A 117 -21.96 -31.17 20.65
N ALA A 118 -21.42 -32.32 21.08
CA ALA A 118 -21.61 -32.86 22.44
C ALA A 118 -21.34 -31.83 23.56
N PRO A 119 -20.26 -31.03 23.54
CA PRO A 119 -20.01 -30.03 24.60
C PRO A 119 -21.15 -28.99 24.68
N MET A 120 -21.67 -28.56 23.53
CA MET A 120 -22.75 -27.57 23.46
C MET A 120 -24.09 -28.19 23.86
N ARG A 121 -24.41 -29.36 23.29
CA ARG A 121 -25.67 -30.08 23.52
C ARG A 121 -25.82 -30.54 24.97
N LEU A 122 -24.73 -30.96 25.60
CA LEU A 122 -24.72 -31.45 26.98
C LEU A 122 -24.39 -30.34 28.01
N GLY A 123 -24.01 -29.14 27.55
CA GLY A 123 -23.62 -28.02 28.43
C GLY A 123 -22.38 -28.32 29.29
N LYS A 124 -21.51 -29.22 28.84
CA LYS A 124 -20.33 -29.67 29.59
C LYS A 124 -19.07 -29.07 28.97
N ALA A 125 -18.23 -28.49 29.82
CA ALA A 125 -16.99 -27.88 29.37
C ALA A 125 -15.89 -28.93 29.13
N LEU A 126 -15.08 -28.74 28.10
CA LEU A 126 -13.88 -29.55 27.84
C LEU A 126 -12.85 -29.39 28.96
N ALA A 127 -11.95 -30.38 29.08
CA ALA A 127 -10.75 -30.27 29.91
C ALA A 127 -9.94 -29.02 29.55
N ALA A 128 -9.24 -28.42 30.52
CA ALA A 128 -8.56 -27.14 30.33
C ALA A 128 -7.52 -27.21 29.20
N GLU A 129 -6.73 -28.28 29.15
CA GLU A 129 -5.69 -28.49 28.14
C GLU A 129 -6.28 -28.65 26.73
N ASP A 130 -7.42 -29.34 26.61
CA ASP A 130 -8.12 -29.49 25.34
C ASP A 130 -8.75 -28.18 24.89
N ARG A 131 -9.30 -27.39 25.82
CA ARG A 131 -9.86 -26.07 25.53
C ARG A 131 -8.79 -25.10 25.04
N ASP A 132 -7.64 -25.04 25.71
CA ASP A 132 -6.53 -24.17 25.31
C ASP A 132 -5.97 -24.58 23.95
N TYR A 133 -5.87 -25.89 23.69
CA TYR A 133 -5.48 -26.41 22.39
C TYR A 133 -6.49 -26.03 21.29
N GLU A 134 -7.80 -26.19 21.54
CA GLU A 134 -8.85 -25.81 20.59
C GLU A 134 -8.83 -24.32 20.26
N THR A 135 -8.63 -23.45 21.25
CA THR A 135 -8.52 -22.00 21.01
C THR A 135 -7.37 -21.70 20.04
N ARG A 136 -6.18 -22.24 20.28
CA ARG A 136 -5.01 -22.04 19.41
C ARG A 136 -5.16 -22.70 18.04
N LEU A 137 -5.80 -23.87 17.98
CA LEU A 137 -6.10 -24.56 16.73
C LEU A 137 -7.06 -23.73 15.88
N ASN A 138 -8.13 -23.20 16.47
CA ASN A 138 -9.09 -22.32 15.79
C ASN A 138 -8.44 -21.02 15.31
N GLU A 139 -7.58 -20.40 16.11
CA GLU A 139 -6.78 -19.24 15.67
C GLU A 139 -5.88 -19.58 14.47
N THR A 140 -5.24 -20.75 14.48
CA THR A 140 -4.38 -21.20 13.38
C THR A 140 -5.19 -21.46 12.12
N ILE A 141 -6.34 -22.15 12.23
CA ILE A 141 -7.26 -22.40 11.13
C ILE A 141 -7.76 -21.09 10.55
N PHE A 142 -8.19 -20.16 11.39
CA PHE A 142 -8.63 -18.83 10.99
C PHE A 142 -7.55 -18.09 10.18
N ARG A 143 -6.29 -18.15 10.61
CA ARG A 143 -5.16 -17.55 9.89
C ARG A 143 -4.88 -18.21 8.54
N TYR A 144 -4.98 -19.54 8.45
CA TYR A 144 -4.89 -20.24 7.15
C TYR A 144 -6.01 -19.81 6.19
N VAL A 145 -7.24 -19.76 6.68
CA VAL A 145 -8.41 -19.34 5.88
C VAL A 145 -8.24 -17.89 5.42
N ARG A 146 -7.78 -16.99 6.29
CA ARG A 146 -7.48 -15.59 5.93
C ARG A 146 -6.36 -15.40 4.92
N ALA A 147 -5.45 -16.37 4.82
CA ALA A 147 -4.35 -16.38 3.86
C ALA A 147 -4.72 -17.08 2.54
N GLY A 148 -5.99 -17.44 2.32
CA GLY A 148 -6.44 -18.19 1.15
C GLY A 148 -6.00 -19.66 1.14
N ARG A 149 -5.37 -20.16 2.22
CA ARG A 149 -4.76 -21.49 2.32
C ARG A 149 -5.74 -22.52 2.89
N LEU A 150 -6.91 -22.65 2.26
CA LEU A 150 -7.99 -23.51 2.75
C LEU A 150 -7.60 -24.99 2.76
N LEU A 151 -6.80 -25.45 1.79
CA LEU A 151 -6.36 -26.84 1.73
C LEU A 151 -5.45 -27.20 2.92
N GLU A 152 -4.48 -26.34 3.22
CA GLU A 152 -3.59 -26.50 4.39
C GLU A 152 -4.39 -26.50 5.70
N ALA A 153 -5.41 -25.65 5.82
CA ALA A 153 -6.32 -25.66 6.98
C ALA A 153 -7.05 -27.00 7.14
N ARG A 154 -7.53 -27.59 6.03
CA ARG A 154 -8.22 -28.88 6.03
C ARG A 154 -7.27 -30.02 6.38
N ASP A 155 -6.05 -29.99 5.87
CA ASP A 155 -5.04 -30.99 6.19
C ASP A 155 -4.61 -30.92 7.66
N LEU A 156 -4.48 -29.71 8.21
CA LEU A 156 -4.26 -29.53 9.65
C LEU A 156 -5.42 -30.12 10.47
N CYS A 157 -6.67 -29.88 10.08
CA CYS A 157 -7.83 -30.46 10.77
C CYS A 157 -7.80 -32.00 10.74
N ARG A 158 -7.43 -32.61 9.60
CA ARG A 158 -7.28 -34.07 9.50
C ARG A 158 -6.13 -34.60 10.35
N ALA A 159 -4.99 -33.90 10.36
CA ALA A 159 -3.83 -34.28 11.16
C ALA A 159 -4.09 -34.20 12.67
N CYS A 160 -5.04 -33.36 13.10
CA CYS A 160 -5.49 -33.24 14.49
C CYS A 160 -6.69 -34.16 14.82
N ASP A 161 -6.98 -35.17 13.98
CA ASP A 161 -8.13 -36.08 14.13
C ASP A 161 -9.51 -35.39 14.18
N GLN A 162 -9.67 -34.29 13.43
CA GLN A 162 -10.92 -33.55 13.28
C GLN A 162 -11.40 -33.54 11.81
N PRO A 163 -11.69 -34.72 11.22
CA PRO A 163 -12.14 -34.81 9.83
C PRO A 163 -13.48 -34.12 9.60
N TRP A 164 -14.33 -34.03 10.63
CA TRP A 164 -15.60 -33.31 10.59
C TRP A 164 -15.39 -31.82 10.30
N ARG A 165 -14.40 -31.18 10.94
CA ARG A 165 -14.08 -29.76 10.72
C ARG A 165 -13.49 -29.55 9.32
N ALA A 166 -12.66 -30.48 8.86
CA ALA A 166 -12.14 -30.48 7.48
C ALA A 166 -13.26 -30.61 6.42
N ALA A 167 -14.34 -31.33 6.75
CA ALA A 167 -15.54 -31.44 5.92
C ALA A 167 -16.35 -30.14 5.94
N SER A 168 -16.59 -29.56 7.13
CA SER A 168 -17.29 -28.27 7.28
C SER A 168 -16.60 -27.15 6.51
N LEU A 169 -15.27 -27.04 6.60
CA LEU A 169 -14.47 -26.08 5.82
C LEU A 169 -14.58 -26.29 4.31
N GLY A 170 -14.79 -27.53 3.86
CA GLY A 170 -15.00 -27.86 2.44
C GLY A 170 -16.40 -27.52 1.91
N GLY A 171 -17.40 -27.37 2.79
CA GLY A 171 -18.79 -27.14 2.39
C GLY A 171 -19.05 -25.79 1.74
N GLY A 172 -18.12 -24.83 1.87
CA GLY A 172 -18.16 -23.52 1.22
C GLY A 172 -17.68 -23.52 -0.24
N GLN A 173 -17.12 -24.62 -0.74
CA GLN A 173 -16.64 -24.73 -2.12
C GLN A 173 -17.83 -24.71 -3.11
N PRO A 174 -17.81 -23.87 -4.15
CA PRO A 174 -18.86 -23.84 -5.17
C PRO A 174 -18.93 -25.19 -5.89
N PHE A 175 -20.15 -25.56 -6.27
CA PHE A 175 -20.40 -26.77 -7.04
C PHE A 175 -19.78 -26.64 -8.44
N ALA A 176 -19.01 -27.65 -8.86
CA ALA A 176 -18.37 -27.70 -10.17
C ALA A 176 -18.60 -29.07 -10.83
N ASP A 177 -18.96 -29.04 -12.11
CA ASP A 177 -19.19 -30.23 -12.94
C ASP A 177 -18.72 -29.97 -14.37
N GLU A 178 -17.49 -30.40 -14.66
CA GLU A 178 -16.82 -30.20 -15.95
C GLU A 178 -17.61 -30.77 -17.15
N PHE A 179 -18.44 -31.80 -16.92
CA PHE A 179 -19.27 -32.38 -17.97
C PHE A 179 -20.43 -31.45 -18.33
N ILE A 180 -21.07 -30.87 -17.31
CA ILE A 180 -22.19 -29.96 -17.51
C ILE A 180 -21.70 -28.61 -18.05
N ASP A 181 -20.53 -28.15 -17.63
CA ASP A 181 -19.99 -26.84 -17.99
C ASP A 181 -19.43 -26.77 -19.43
N GLY A 182 -19.39 -27.90 -20.15
CA GLY A 182 -18.96 -27.96 -21.55
C GLY A 182 -17.48 -27.67 -21.78
N LEU A 183 -16.67 -27.65 -20.70
CA LEU A 183 -15.24 -27.32 -20.70
C LEU A 183 -14.33 -28.53 -21.03
N GLY A 184 -14.90 -29.71 -21.26
CA GLY A 184 -14.14 -30.92 -21.58
C GLY A 184 -14.73 -31.75 -22.73
N MET A 185 -13.85 -32.24 -23.61
CA MET A 185 -14.07 -33.51 -24.31
C MET A 185 -14.09 -34.59 -23.23
N GLY A 186 -15.28 -34.87 -22.68
CA GLY A 186 -15.48 -35.68 -21.48
C GLY A 186 -14.66 -36.97 -21.49
N ALA A 187 -13.55 -36.97 -20.75
CA ALA A 187 -12.96 -38.21 -20.29
C ALA A 187 -13.89 -38.74 -19.19
N PRO A 188 -14.44 -39.96 -19.31
CA PRO A 188 -15.28 -40.53 -18.25
C PRO A 188 -14.46 -40.61 -16.95
N GLY A 189 -14.89 -39.88 -15.91
CA GLY A 189 -14.25 -39.90 -14.58
C GLY A 189 -13.82 -38.55 -14.02
N THR A 190 -14.13 -37.41 -14.66
CA THR A 190 -13.96 -36.10 -14.01
C THR A 190 -14.82 -36.05 -12.75
N ALA A 191 -14.19 -35.82 -11.61
CA ALA A 191 -14.87 -35.90 -10.32
C ALA A 191 -15.70 -34.63 -10.12
N VAL A 192 -17.01 -34.79 -9.92
CA VAL A 192 -17.89 -33.72 -9.43
C VAL A 192 -17.35 -33.23 -8.09
N THR A 193 -17.17 -31.91 -7.94
CA THR A 193 -16.64 -31.31 -6.71
C THR A 193 -17.54 -30.21 -6.15
N GLY A 194 -17.28 -29.81 -4.90
CA GLY A 194 -18.01 -28.74 -4.23
C GLY A 194 -19.37 -29.15 -3.68
N ASN A 195 -20.16 -28.15 -3.29
CA ASN A 195 -21.44 -28.33 -2.61
C ASN A 195 -22.59 -27.68 -3.39
N ARG A 196 -23.49 -28.50 -3.94
CA ARG A 196 -24.69 -28.03 -4.66
C ARG A 196 -25.66 -27.23 -3.78
N ASN A 197 -25.68 -27.51 -2.48
CA ASN A 197 -26.54 -26.83 -1.51
C ASN A 197 -25.73 -25.81 -0.69
N ARG A 198 -24.79 -25.10 -1.32
CA ARG A 198 -23.94 -24.09 -0.67
C ARG A 198 -24.74 -23.01 0.05
N ALA A 199 -25.90 -22.61 -0.49
CA ALA A 199 -26.77 -21.63 0.16
C ALA A 199 -27.27 -22.11 1.54
N VAL A 200 -27.57 -23.40 1.69
CA VAL A 200 -27.97 -24.00 2.97
C VAL A 200 -26.80 -24.04 3.93
N TRP A 201 -25.62 -24.41 3.44
CA TRP A 201 -24.39 -24.42 4.24
C TRP A 201 -24.06 -23.04 4.84
N LYS A 202 -24.36 -21.95 4.14
CA LYS A 202 -24.12 -20.58 4.65
C LYS A 202 -25.03 -20.16 5.81
N PHE A 203 -26.17 -20.82 6.01
CA PHE A 203 -27.19 -20.40 6.97
C PHE A 203 -26.93 -20.87 8.41
N GLU A 204 -26.04 -21.84 8.62
CA GLU A 204 -25.79 -22.44 9.93
C GLU A 204 -24.33 -22.25 10.36
N SER A 205 -24.06 -21.45 11.40
CA SER A 205 -22.75 -21.51 12.08
C SER A 205 -22.86 -21.25 13.59
N LEU A 206 -22.25 -22.16 14.37
CA LEU A 206 -22.21 -22.19 15.84
C LEU A 206 -20.75 -21.98 16.35
N ASN A 207 -20.62 -21.54 17.62
CA ASN A 207 -19.40 -21.33 18.47
C ASN A 207 -18.53 -20.06 18.21
N PRO A 208 -18.18 -19.19 19.19
CA PRO A 208 -17.50 -17.88 18.98
C PRO A 208 -16.21 -17.81 18.13
N HIS A 209 -15.26 -18.75 18.25
CA HIS A 209 -14.02 -18.71 17.45
C HIS A 209 -14.18 -19.40 16.09
N GLU A 210 -15.00 -20.45 16.03
CA GLU A 210 -15.43 -21.06 14.78
C GLU A 210 -16.33 -20.10 13.99
N ARG A 211 -17.11 -19.25 14.68
CA ARG A 211 -17.91 -18.16 14.13
C ARG A 211 -17.05 -17.19 13.36
N ALA A 212 -15.82 -16.86 13.77
CA ALA A 212 -14.97 -15.99 12.96
C ALA A 212 -14.64 -16.63 11.61
N THR A 213 -14.26 -17.91 11.63
CA THR A 213 -13.87 -18.66 10.43
C THR A 213 -15.07 -18.90 9.51
N TYR A 214 -16.20 -19.34 10.07
CA TYR A 214 -17.42 -19.57 9.31
C TYR A 214 -18.08 -18.26 8.87
N ALA A 215 -18.06 -17.20 9.68
CA ALA A 215 -18.54 -15.87 9.27
C ALA A 215 -17.72 -15.32 8.11
N TYR A 216 -16.39 -15.50 8.11
CA TYR A 216 -15.57 -15.14 6.95
C TYR A 216 -16.01 -15.89 5.69
N LEU A 217 -16.17 -17.22 5.77
CA LEU A 217 -16.57 -18.03 4.62
C LEU A 217 -18.03 -17.78 4.17
N CYS A 218 -18.90 -17.36 5.08
CA CYS A 218 -20.29 -17.01 4.79
C CYS A 218 -20.47 -15.55 4.32
N GLY A 219 -19.48 -14.68 4.53
CA GLY A 219 -19.55 -13.24 4.22
C GLY A 219 -20.23 -12.40 5.30
N ASP A 220 -20.32 -12.90 6.55
CA ASP A 220 -20.91 -12.16 7.67
C ASP A 220 -19.86 -11.29 8.38
N ALA A 221 -19.73 -10.06 7.90
CA ALA A 221 -18.76 -9.10 8.44
C ALA A 221 -18.97 -8.79 9.93
N LYS A 222 -20.22 -8.82 10.43
CA LYS A 222 -20.52 -8.44 11.82
C LYS A 222 -20.04 -9.50 12.80
N ASN A 223 -20.32 -10.77 12.51
CA ASN A 223 -19.85 -11.90 13.31
C ASN A 223 -18.33 -12.10 13.20
N PHE A 224 -17.76 -11.79 12.04
CA PHE A 224 -16.31 -11.82 11.82
C PHE A 224 -15.56 -10.77 12.65
N LEU A 225 -16.04 -9.52 12.69
CA LEU A 225 -15.40 -8.44 13.44
C LEU A 225 -15.57 -8.58 14.96
N GLY A 226 -16.73 -9.05 15.43
CA GLY A 226 -17.00 -9.26 16.86
C GLY A 226 -16.25 -10.44 17.49
N ALA A 227 -15.72 -11.36 16.68
CA ALA A 227 -14.93 -12.51 17.14
C ALA A 227 -13.41 -12.25 17.21
N ILE A 228 -12.96 -11.09 16.72
CA ILE A 228 -11.59 -10.60 16.93
C ILE A 228 -11.56 -10.02 18.34
N PRO A 229 -10.69 -10.50 19.25
CA PRO A 229 -10.73 -10.06 20.64
C PRO A 229 -10.39 -8.57 20.75
N ALA A 230 -11.42 -7.74 20.90
CA ALA A 230 -11.37 -6.46 21.56
C ALA A 230 -11.93 -6.64 22.98
N ASP A 231 -11.39 -5.86 23.91
CA ASP A 231 -11.70 -5.75 25.35
C ASP A 231 -13.08 -6.33 25.78
N PRO A 232 -13.19 -7.11 26.88
CA PRO A 232 -14.38 -7.91 27.23
C PRO A 232 -15.59 -7.09 27.74
N ALA A 233 -15.75 -5.84 27.30
CA ALA A 233 -16.77 -4.90 27.75
C ALA A 233 -17.68 -4.33 26.65
N SER A 234 -17.64 -4.82 25.39
CA SER A 234 -18.57 -4.38 24.35
C SER A 234 -19.72 -5.36 24.14
N ASP A 235 -20.95 -4.84 24.20
CA ASP A 235 -22.20 -5.58 24.09
C ASP A 235 -22.35 -6.34 22.74
N PRO A 236 -23.06 -7.48 22.72
CA PRO A 236 -23.34 -8.22 21.49
C PRO A 236 -24.31 -7.44 20.60
N ILE A 237 -23.82 -7.08 19.41
CA ILE A 237 -24.62 -6.42 18.36
C ILE A 237 -25.62 -7.43 17.76
N ASP A 238 -26.88 -7.02 17.65
CA ASP A 238 -28.00 -7.74 17.04
C ASP A 238 -27.84 -7.79 15.50
N ILE A 239 -28.00 -8.97 14.88
CA ILE A 239 -27.66 -9.19 13.46
C ILE A 239 -28.82 -9.84 12.69
N ARG A 240 -29.39 -9.03 11.79
CA ARG A 240 -29.83 -9.51 10.46
C ARG A 240 -28.63 -9.45 9.50
N LEU A 241 -28.50 -10.50 8.68
CA LEU A 241 -27.59 -10.60 7.53
C LEU A 241 -27.60 -9.27 6.75
N PRO A 242 -26.45 -8.68 6.39
CA PRO A 242 -26.46 -7.56 5.46
C PRO A 242 -26.90 -8.08 4.10
N VAL A 243 -28.13 -7.74 3.72
CA VAL A 243 -28.67 -7.98 2.37
C VAL A 243 -28.11 -6.95 1.37
N GLU A 244 -27.47 -5.89 1.87
CA GLU A 244 -27.01 -4.76 1.07
C GLU A 244 -25.49 -4.79 0.91
N ALA A 245 -25.02 -4.83 -0.34
CA ALA A 245 -23.62 -4.66 -0.68
C ALA A 245 -23.20 -3.21 -0.38
N HIS A 246 -22.22 -3.02 0.50
CA HIS A 246 -21.64 -1.71 0.76
C HIS A 246 -20.69 -1.32 -0.37
N ALA A 247 -20.69 -0.05 -0.77
CA ALA A 247 -19.69 0.42 -1.70
C ALA A 247 -18.30 0.40 -1.02
N PRO A 248 -17.21 0.10 -1.76
CA PRO A 248 -15.86 0.12 -1.17
C PRO A 248 -15.51 1.44 -0.48
N ALA A 249 -16.05 2.56 -0.98
CA ALA A 249 -15.86 3.88 -0.38
C ALA A 249 -16.42 3.98 1.05
N ASP A 250 -17.59 3.37 1.30
CA ASP A 250 -18.23 3.36 2.60
C ASP A 250 -17.40 2.55 3.60
N ILE A 251 -16.85 1.41 3.17
CA ILE A 251 -15.96 0.57 3.98
C ILE A 251 -14.74 1.37 4.46
N PHE A 252 -14.08 2.11 3.57
CA PHE A 252 -12.93 2.94 3.97
C PHE A 252 -13.34 4.10 4.88
N ALA A 253 -14.51 4.69 4.65
CA ALA A 253 -15.03 5.77 5.48
C ALA A 253 -15.37 5.27 6.90
N ASP A 254 -15.85 4.04 7.04
CA ASP A 254 -16.09 3.39 8.33
C ASP A 254 -14.77 3.06 9.04
N LEU A 255 -13.73 2.63 8.32
CA LEU A 255 -12.41 2.39 8.89
C LEU A 255 -11.77 3.65 9.47
N GLU A 256 -11.94 4.79 8.80
CA GLU A 256 -11.44 6.10 9.27
C GLU A 256 -12.21 6.61 10.49
N ARG A 257 -13.50 6.29 10.59
CA ARG A 257 -14.38 6.69 11.72
C ARG A 257 -14.49 5.65 12.83
N SER A 258 -13.76 4.54 12.71
CA SER A 258 -13.76 3.45 13.69
C SER A 258 -13.47 3.98 15.10
N GLU A 259 -14.17 3.46 16.11
CA GLU A 259 -13.95 3.79 17.53
C GLU A 259 -12.56 3.33 18.01
N ASN A 260 -12.01 2.27 17.41
CA ASN A 260 -10.68 1.76 17.73
C ASN A 260 -9.57 2.69 17.22
N GLU A 261 -8.79 3.25 18.15
CA GLU A 261 -7.68 4.16 17.85
C GLU A 261 -6.58 3.51 16.99
N SER A 262 -6.27 2.22 17.22
CA SER A 262 -5.23 1.52 16.45
C SER A 262 -5.62 1.38 14.98
N LEU A 263 -6.91 1.22 14.69
CA LEU A 263 -7.43 1.22 13.32
C LEU A 263 -7.30 2.60 12.68
N ARG A 264 -7.67 3.66 13.40
CA ARG A 264 -7.58 5.03 12.88
C ARG A 264 -6.14 5.43 12.56
N ILE A 265 -5.21 5.18 13.47
CA ILE A 265 -3.78 5.49 13.27
C ILE A 265 -3.25 4.79 12.02
N ALA A 266 -3.57 3.51 11.86
CA ALA A 266 -3.07 2.76 10.72
C ALA A 266 -3.84 3.07 9.43
N ALA A 267 -5.13 3.42 9.47
CA ALA A 267 -5.84 3.92 8.30
C ALA A 267 -5.27 5.28 7.80
N ALA A 268 -4.71 6.08 8.71
CA ALA A 268 -4.03 7.34 8.39
C ALA A 268 -2.59 7.16 7.89
N GLU A 269 -2.06 5.94 7.87
CA GLU A 269 -0.70 5.65 7.37
C GLU A 269 -0.60 5.97 5.85
N PRO A 270 0.47 6.63 5.38
CA PRO A 270 0.57 7.08 3.98
C PRO A 270 0.36 6.02 2.90
N PHE A 271 0.91 4.81 3.05
CA PHE A 271 0.70 3.73 2.08
C PHE A 271 -0.73 3.19 2.11
N HIS A 272 -1.36 3.10 3.29
CA HIS A 272 -2.78 2.74 3.39
C HIS A 272 -3.69 3.80 2.76
N VAL A 273 -3.39 5.09 2.95
CA VAL A 273 -4.10 6.18 2.27
C VAL A 273 -3.95 6.08 0.76
N PHE A 274 -2.74 5.80 0.26
CA PHE A 274 -2.52 5.54 -1.17
C PHE A 274 -3.33 4.32 -1.64
N GLN A 275 -3.24 3.20 -0.94
CA GLN A 275 -3.95 1.97 -1.29
C GLN A 275 -5.45 2.22 -1.38
N LYS A 276 -6.05 2.91 -0.41
CA LYS A 276 -7.46 3.34 -0.45
C LYS A 276 -7.79 4.05 -1.77
N TRP A 277 -7.07 5.12 -2.10
CA TRP A 277 -7.38 5.92 -3.29
C TRP A 277 -7.14 5.17 -4.61
N TRP A 278 -6.14 4.27 -4.62
CA TRP A 278 -5.87 3.40 -5.76
C TRP A 278 -6.99 2.38 -5.99
N LEU A 279 -7.45 1.74 -4.91
CA LEU A 279 -8.56 0.79 -4.91
C LEU A 279 -9.89 1.44 -5.35
N LEU A 280 -10.11 2.71 -5.00
CA LEU A 280 -11.29 3.47 -5.41
C LEU A 280 -11.21 4.04 -6.84
N ASP A 281 -10.11 3.83 -7.56
CA ASP A 281 -9.84 4.43 -8.87
C ASP A 281 -9.98 5.97 -8.87
N ARG A 282 -9.43 6.59 -7.83
CA ARG A 282 -9.45 8.05 -7.60
C ARG A 282 -8.05 8.52 -7.19
N PHE A 283 -7.05 8.17 -7.99
CA PHE A 283 -5.65 8.48 -7.66
C PHE A 283 -5.36 9.99 -7.59
N ASP A 284 -6.06 10.83 -8.35
CA ASP A 284 -5.91 12.29 -8.30
C ASP A 284 -6.13 12.85 -6.89
N ASN A 285 -7.15 12.33 -6.19
CA ASN A 285 -7.45 12.73 -4.82
C ASN A 285 -6.32 12.37 -3.86
N CYS A 286 -5.58 11.29 -4.13
CA CYS A 286 -4.38 10.92 -3.38
C CYS A 286 -3.31 12.01 -3.51
N LEU A 287 -2.98 12.41 -4.74
CA LEU A 287 -1.95 13.41 -4.99
C LEU A 287 -2.33 14.77 -4.40
N VAL A 288 -3.59 15.18 -4.56
CA VAL A 288 -4.11 16.43 -3.96
C VAL A 288 -4.03 16.37 -2.44
N SER A 289 -4.43 15.24 -1.82
CA SER A 289 -4.34 15.06 -0.37
C SER A 289 -2.90 15.17 0.14
N PHE A 290 -1.94 14.51 -0.51
CA PHE A 290 -0.53 14.61 -0.13
C PHE A 290 0.06 16.00 -0.37
N LYS A 291 -0.30 16.67 -1.46
CA LYS A 291 0.06 18.07 -1.71
C LYS A 291 -0.43 18.98 -0.58
N GLU A 292 -1.68 18.83 -0.16
CA GLU A 292 -2.23 19.61 0.95
C GLU A 292 -1.52 19.31 2.27
N GLN A 293 -1.24 18.05 2.58
CA GLN A 293 -0.51 17.68 3.80
C GLN A 293 0.89 18.30 3.84
N ILE A 294 1.64 18.21 2.73
CA ILE A 294 3.00 18.76 2.64
C ILE A 294 2.98 20.30 2.64
N SER A 295 2.05 20.93 1.94
CA SER A 295 1.95 22.40 1.91
C SER A 295 1.55 23.01 3.26
N ARG A 296 0.79 22.28 4.08
CA ARG A 296 0.45 22.68 5.46
C ARG A 296 1.65 22.54 6.41
N ALA A 297 2.52 21.56 6.18
CA ALA A 297 3.77 21.41 6.90
C ALA A 297 4.79 22.48 6.44
N LYS A 298 4.75 23.67 7.05
CA LYS A 298 5.69 24.75 6.72
C LYS A 298 6.99 24.62 7.54
N GLY A 299 8.13 24.62 6.86
CA GLY A 299 9.45 24.82 7.50
C GLY A 299 10.03 23.58 8.18
N VAL A 300 10.47 23.73 9.44
CA VAL A 300 11.19 22.71 10.25
C VAL A 300 10.36 21.43 10.50
N ASP A 301 9.03 21.51 10.36
CA ASP A 301 8.11 20.38 10.55
C ASP A 301 8.11 19.35 9.40
N VAL A 302 8.72 19.66 8.26
CA VAL A 302 8.86 18.71 7.13
C VAL A 302 9.78 17.54 7.52
N GLU A 303 10.74 17.77 8.42
CA GLU A 303 11.58 16.72 9.01
C GLU A 303 10.86 15.91 10.10
N MET A 304 9.73 16.42 10.63
CA MET A 304 8.91 15.74 11.63
C MET A 304 7.86 14.80 11.04
N ILE A 305 7.60 14.82 9.72
CA ILE A 305 6.72 13.83 9.08
C ILE A 305 7.52 12.51 8.98
N PRO A 306 7.23 11.49 9.80
CA PRO A 306 7.97 10.24 9.76
C PRO A 306 7.78 9.61 8.37
N ALA A 307 8.85 9.06 7.81
CA ALA A 307 8.86 8.42 6.49
C ALA A 307 8.59 9.32 5.28
N LEU A 308 8.54 10.66 5.41
CA LEU A 308 8.32 11.56 4.26
C LEU A 308 9.26 11.31 3.07
N PRO A 309 10.59 11.12 3.23
CA PRO A 309 11.47 10.84 2.10
C PRO A 309 11.07 9.56 1.34
N HIS A 310 10.61 8.55 2.09
CA HIS A 310 10.24 7.26 1.55
C HIS A 310 8.88 7.34 0.82
N THR A 311 7.88 7.97 1.42
CA THR A 311 6.57 8.23 0.81
C THR A 311 6.69 9.12 -0.43
N LEU A 312 7.46 10.20 -0.36
CA LEU A 312 7.64 11.13 -1.47
C LEU A 312 8.38 10.48 -2.64
N ARG A 313 9.39 9.65 -2.35
CA ARG A 313 10.03 8.80 -3.37
C ARG A 313 8.99 7.94 -4.05
N PHE A 314 8.21 7.18 -3.29
CA PHE A 314 7.18 6.30 -3.85
C PHE A 314 6.18 7.06 -4.73
N LEU A 315 5.61 8.16 -4.23
CA LEU A 315 4.62 8.99 -4.94
C LEU A 315 5.17 9.57 -6.25
N VAL A 316 6.42 10.03 -6.26
CA VAL A 316 7.06 10.51 -7.49
C VAL A 316 7.24 9.37 -8.49
N HIS A 317 7.73 8.20 -8.07
CA HIS A 317 7.98 7.09 -8.97
C HIS A 317 6.68 6.56 -9.59
N ILE A 318 5.62 6.42 -8.80
CA ILE A 318 4.31 6.01 -9.33
C ILE A 318 3.74 7.09 -10.27
N THR A 319 3.86 8.37 -9.92
CA THR A 319 3.40 9.47 -10.79
C THR A 319 4.11 9.44 -12.15
N LEU A 320 5.43 9.27 -12.16
CA LEU A 320 6.22 9.16 -13.40
C LEU A 320 5.86 7.92 -14.21
N LEU A 321 5.63 6.78 -13.55
CA LEU A 321 5.17 5.55 -14.21
C LEU A 321 3.81 5.75 -14.87
N LEU A 322 2.85 6.31 -14.14
CA LEU A 322 1.48 6.55 -14.61
C LEU A 322 1.45 7.55 -15.77
N ARG A 323 2.25 8.62 -15.71
CA ARG A 323 2.43 9.56 -16.84
C ARG A 323 2.97 8.85 -18.09
N ARG A 324 3.94 7.94 -17.93
CA ARG A 324 4.56 7.23 -19.05
C ARG A 324 3.60 6.29 -19.78
N ILE A 325 2.65 5.70 -19.06
CA ILE A 325 1.60 4.84 -19.63
C ILE A 325 0.33 5.61 -19.97
N GLU A 326 0.37 6.95 -19.91
CA GLU A 326 -0.75 7.85 -20.20
C GLU A 326 -2.00 7.60 -19.32
N TYR A 327 -1.78 7.09 -18.10
CA TYR A 327 -2.85 6.98 -17.10
C TYR A 327 -3.26 8.39 -16.63
N PRO A 328 -4.56 8.66 -16.40
CA PRO A 328 -5.01 9.95 -15.92
C PRO A 328 -4.42 10.27 -14.54
N VAL A 329 -3.71 11.40 -14.47
CA VAL A 329 -3.07 11.89 -13.24
C VAL A 329 -3.13 13.42 -13.19
N ASP A 330 -3.47 13.98 -12.03
CA ASP A 330 -3.39 15.42 -11.76
C ASP A 330 -1.95 15.93 -11.93
N THR A 331 -1.74 16.67 -13.02
CA THR A 331 -0.42 17.16 -13.41
C THR A 331 0.11 18.18 -12.40
N ALA A 332 -0.72 19.10 -11.93
CA ALA A 332 -0.34 20.17 -11.02
C ALA A 332 0.03 19.66 -9.61
N ALA A 333 -0.62 18.60 -9.13
CA ALA A 333 -0.30 17.93 -7.88
C ALA A 333 0.95 17.06 -8.03
N GLY A 334 1.05 16.29 -9.13
CA GLY A 334 2.24 15.51 -9.43
C GLY A 334 3.51 16.36 -9.58
N ASP A 335 3.41 17.51 -10.27
CA ASP A 335 4.53 18.43 -10.45
C ASP A 335 4.96 19.04 -9.12
N TYR A 336 4.01 19.46 -8.28
CA TYR A 336 4.34 19.95 -6.94
C TYR A 336 5.09 18.92 -6.10
N LEU A 337 4.65 17.66 -6.08
CA LEU A 337 5.32 16.60 -5.32
C LEU A 337 6.72 16.29 -5.89
N LEU A 338 6.86 16.32 -7.21
CA LEU A 338 8.16 16.16 -7.87
C LEU A 338 9.10 17.32 -7.54
N GLU A 339 8.61 18.56 -7.49
CA GLU A 339 9.38 19.73 -7.02
C GLU A 339 9.86 19.55 -5.57
N GLN A 340 8.98 19.10 -4.67
CA GLN A 340 9.36 18.82 -3.27
C GLN A 340 10.40 17.70 -3.18
N TYR A 341 10.32 16.69 -4.05
CA TYR A 341 11.30 15.60 -4.08
C TYR A 341 12.67 16.07 -4.59
N VAL A 342 12.69 16.91 -5.63
CA VAL A 342 13.92 17.56 -6.13
C VAL A 342 14.57 18.42 -5.04
N MET A 343 13.77 19.17 -4.26
CA MET A 343 14.26 19.92 -3.11
C MET A 343 14.85 19.00 -2.02
N LEU A 344 14.20 17.87 -1.74
CA LEU A 344 14.69 16.88 -0.78
C LEU A 344 16.03 16.27 -1.23
N LEU A 345 16.16 15.91 -2.52
CA LEU A 345 17.40 15.40 -3.09
C LEU A 345 18.53 16.44 -3.06
N THR A 346 18.20 17.71 -3.28
CA THR A 346 19.12 18.85 -3.18
C THR A 346 19.68 18.96 -1.76
N ASN A 347 18.80 18.94 -0.76
CA ASN A 347 19.21 19.01 0.66
C ASN A 347 20.02 17.79 1.09
N ALA A 348 19.74 16.62 0.50
CA ALA A 348 20.51 15.39 0.73
C ALA A 348 21.84 15.32 -0.05
N GLY A 349 22.18 16.33 -0.87
CA GLY A 349 23.41 16.38 -1.65
C GLY A 349 23.49 15.35 -2.78
N LYS A 350 22.36 14.79 -3.24
CA LYS A 350 22.30 13.77 -4.31
C LYS A 350 22.28 14.41 -5.70
N THR A 351 23.37 15.11 -6.05
CA THR A 351 23.51 15.93 -7.26
C THR A 351 23.20 15.20 -8.57
N ASP A 352 23.65 13.95 -8.69
CA ASP A 352 23.44 13.12 -9.88
C ASP A 352 21.95 12.91 -10.20
N LEU A 353 21.10 12.81 -9.18
CA LEU A 353 19.68 12.55 -9.34
C LEU A 353 18.86 13.83 -9.60
N VAL A 354 19.31 14.98 -9.12
CA VAL A 354 18.59 16.26 -9.25
C VAL A 354 18.30 16.57 -10.72
N ALA A 355 19.30 16.40 -11.60
CA ALA A 355 19.13 16.66 -13.03
C ALA A 355 18.08 15.73 -13.67
N LEU A 356 18.14 14.43 -13.36
CA LEU A 356 17.21 13.43 -13.88
C LEU A 356 15.75 13.74 -13.51
N TYR A 357 15.47 13.99 -12.22
CA TYR A 357 14.09 14.25 -11.77
C TYR A 357 13.59 15.62 -12.19
N THR A 358 14.48 16.61 -12.28
CA THR A 358 14.09 17.94 -12.74
C THR A 358 13.66 17.90 -14.20
N ALA A 359 14.31 17.10 -15.05
CA ALA A 359 13.94 16.98 -16.47
C ALA A 359 12.51 16.45 -16.71
N ALA A 360 11.90 15.82 -15.71
CA ALA A 360 10.52 15.36 -15.77
C ALA A 360 9.47 16.44 -15.40
N LEU A 361 9.90 17.64 -15.00
CA LEU A 361 9.02 18.79 -14.71
C LEU A 361 8.73 19.61 -15.98
N PRO A 362 7.69 20.47 -15.98
CA PRO A 362 7.49 21.49 -17.01
C PRO A 362 8.67 22.46 -17.11
N ILE A 363 8.92 23.02 -18.30
CA ILE A 363 10.08 23.88 -18.61
C ILE A 363 10.27 25.01 -17.57
N ASP A 364 9.21 25.72 -17.20
CA ASP A 364 9.27 26.80 -16.21
C ASP A 364 9.74 26.33 -14.82
N ALA A 365 9.30 25.12 -14.42
CA ALA A 365 9.69 24.50 -13.17
C ALA A 365 11.12 23.93 -13.24
N GLN A 366 11.55 23.41 -14.40
CA GLN A 366 12.93 22.99 -14.62
C GLN A 366 13.92 24.12 -14.33
N ILE A 367 13.67 25.28 -14.94
CA ILE A 367 14.51 26.47 -14.80
C ILE A 367 14.52 26.92 -13.34
N ARG A 368 13.35 27.02 -12.71
CA ARG A 368 13.20 27.45 -11.31
C ARG A 368 13.93 26.51 -10.34
N CYS A 369 13.66 25.22 -10.38
CA CYS A 369 14.21 24.25 -9.43
C CYS A 369 15.71 24.05 -9.61
N TYR A 370 16.18 23.88 -10.85
CA TYR A 370 17.60 23.65 -11.10
C TYR A 370 18.44 24.91 -10.82
N SER A 371 17.91 26.11 -11.13
CA SER A 371 18.64 27.35 -10.82
C SER A 371 18.75 27.60 -9.32
N GLN A 372 17.72 27.23 -8.54
CA GLN A 372 17.75 27.27 -7.07
C GLN A 372 18.72 26.25 -6.48
N PHE A 373 18.80 25.06 -7.06
CA PHE A 373 19.82 24.06 -6.72
C PHE A 373 21.24 24.59 -6.94
N LEU A 374 21.54 25.13 -8.14
CA LEU A 374 22.86 25.67 -8.46
C LEU A 374 23.22 26.91 -7.61
N GLN A 375 22.23 27.74 -7.23
CA GLN A 375 22.44 28.89 -6.35
C GLN A 375 22.99 28.47 -4.98
N GLY A 376 22.52 27.34 -4.44
CA GLY A 376 22.97 26.80 -3.16
C GLY A 376 24.25 25.94 -3.25
N PHE A 377 24.73 25.65 -4.46
CA PHE A 377 25.78 24.67 -4.68
C PHE A 377 27.19 25.24 -4.43
N THR A 378 27.87 24.73 -3.40
CA THR A 378 29.20 25.18 -2.97
C THR A 378 30.35 24.31 -3.46
N GLY A 379 30.08 23.33 -4.34
CA GLY A 379 31.09 22.41 -4.87
C GLY A 379 32.21 23.07 -5.66
N ASP A 380 33.24 22.29 -5.94
CA ASP A 380 34.42 22.72 -6.70
C ASP A 380 34.13 22.89 -8.21
N VAL A 381 35.12 23.39 -8.96
CA VAL A 381 34.96 23.69 -10.39
C VAL A 381 34.58 22.44 -11.19
N GLU A 382 35.12 21.27 -10.84
CA GLU A 382 34.86 20.01 -11.54
C GLU A 382 33.45 19.47 -11.23
N GLU A 383 33.00 19.55 -9.97
CA GLU A 383 31.65 19.19 -9.56
C GLU A 383 30.59 20.10 -10.21
N ARG A 384 30.88 21.40 -10.35
CA ARG A 384 30.02 22.36 -11.06
C ARG A 384 29.89 22.01 -12.53
N ARG A 385 31.02 21.71 -13.19
CA ARG A 385 31.03 21.23 -14.59
C ARG A 385 30.24 19.94 -14.72
N LYS A 386 30.40 19.00 -13.78
CA LYS A 386 29.63 17.75 -13.76
C LYS A 386 28.12 18.01 -13.67
N CYS A 387 27.67 18.95 -12.83
CA CYS A 387 26.25 19.30 -12.73
C CYS A 387 25.70 19.82 -14.08
N LEU A 388 26.41 20.74 -14.73
CA LEU A 388 26.00 21.25 -16.05
C LEU A 388 26.03 20.16 -17.13
N ALA A 389 27.01 19.26 -17.09
CA ALA A 389 27.08 18.13 -18.01
C ALA A 389 25.88 17.18 -17.84
N LEU A 390 25.49 16.90 -16.59
CA LEU A 390 24.29 16.11 -16.27
C LEU A 390 23.01 16.81 -16.72
N ALA A 391 22.92 18.12 -16.53
CA ALA A 391 21.78 18.90 -16.98
C ALA A 391 21.63 18.81 -18.51
N HIS A 392 22.74 18.94 -19.24
CA HIS A 392 22.75 18.77 -20.70
C HIS A 392 22.38 17.34 -21.12
N GLN A 393 22.91 16.32 -20.43
CA GLN A 393 22.61 14.91 -20.70
C GLN A 393 21.12 14.58 -20.56
N HIS A 394 20.44 15.19 -19.59
CA HIS A 394 19.00 15.00 -19.36
C HIS A 394 18.12 15.96 -20.16
N GLY A 395 18.70 16.80 -21.03
CA GLY A 395 17.94 17.71 -21.90
C GLY A 395 17.36 18.94 -21.22
N LEU A 396 17.93 19.36 -20.08
CA LEU A 396 17.52 20.60 -19.41
C LEU A 396 17.95 21.84 -20.22
N PRO A 397 17.20 22.96 -20.15
CA PRO A 397 17.56 24.22 -20.80
C PRO A 397 18.70 24.92 -20.05
N VAL A 398 19.93 24.41 -20.25
CA VAL A 398 21.14 24.82 -19.50
C VAL A 398 21.38 26.33 -19.59
N GLU A 399 21.21 26.92 -20.78
CA GLU A 399 21.42 28.35 -20.99
C GLU A 399 20.51 29.22 -20.10
N GLU A 400 19.21 28.92 -20.08
CA GLU A 400 18.23 29.67 -19.29
C GLU A 400 18.42 29.45 -17.78
N ILE A 401 18.74 28.21 -17.41
CA ILE A 401 19.09 27.81 -16.04
C ILE A 401 20.29 28.61 -15.53
N VAL A 402 21.40 28.61 -16.27
CA VAL A 402 22.64 29.31 -15.88
C VAL A 402 22.38 30.81 -15.78
N ARG A 403 21.74 31.41 -16.79
CA ARG A 403 21.36 32.83 -16.75
C ARG A 403 20.53 33.15 -15.52
N ARG A 404 19.54 32.31 -15.19
CA ARG A 404 18.69 32.49 -14.02
C ARG A 404 19.48 32.33 -12.72
N THR A 405 20.38 31.35 -12.63
CA THR A 405 21.25 31.16 -11.46
C THR A 405 22.12 32.38 -11.20
N VAL A 406 22.77 32.93 -12.22
CA VAL A 406 23.56 34.16 -12.10
C VAL A 406 22.68 35.30 -11.58
N GLN A 407 21.51 35.53 -12.19
CA GLN A 407 20.57 36.54 -11.70
C GLN A 407 20.22 36.35 -10.22
N LEU A 408 19.89 35.12 -9.81
CA LEU A 408 19.51 34.81 -8.42
C LEU A 408 20.66 35.08 -7.43
N VAL A 409 21.90 34.73 -7.76
CA VAL A 409 23.07 35.03 -6.91
C VAL A 409 23.32 36.54 -6.84
N PHE A 410 23.22 37.24 -7.97
CA PHE A 410 23.37 38.70 -8.01
C PHE A 410 22.30 39.41 -7.18
N TYR A 411 21.02 39.05 -7.34
CA TYR A 411 19.92 39.59 -6.52
C TYR A 411 20.15 39.33 -5.03
N ARG A 412 20.62 38.14 -4.65
CA ARG A 412 20.95 37.82 -3.25
C ARG A 412 22.06 38.70 -2.71
N GLY A 413 23.11 38.93 -3.50
CA GLY A 413 24.21 39.84 -3.14
C GLY A 413 23.74 41.29 -2.99
N ILE A 414 22.90 41.79 -3.90
CA ILE A 414 22.32 43.15 -3.83
C ILE A 414 21.44 43.31 -2.58
N LEU A 415 20.66 42.30 -2.19
CA LEU A 415 19.85 42.37 -0.97
C LEU A 415 20.70 42.33 0.32
N ARG A 416 21.83 41.62 0.32
CA ARG A 416 22.77 41.57 1.44
C ARG A 416 23.57 42.87 1.60
N THR A 417 23.99 43.46 0.47
CA THR A 417 24.68 44.75 0.42
C THR A 417 23.95 45.65 -0.58
N PRO A 418 22.92 46.39 -0.12
CA PRO A 418 22.19 47.34 -0.98
C PRO A 418 23.15 48.32 -1.64
N PHE A 419 22.84 48.73 -2.87
CA PHE A 419 23.61 49.79 -3.51
C PHE A 419 23.61 51.03 -2.61
N PRO A 420 24.79 51.61 -2.33
CA PRO A 420 24.85 52.84 -1.56
C PRO A 420 24.11 53.93 -2.35
N THR A 421 23.03 54.44 -1.76
CA THR A 421 22.23 55.53 -2.35
C THR A 421 22.97 56.87 -2.38
N LYS A 422 24.10 56.97 -1.67
CA LYS A 422 25.01 58.11 -1.71
C LYS A 422 26.28 57.71 -2.47
N VAL A 423 26.42 58.27 -3.67
CA VAL A 423 27.40 57.89 -4.71
C VAL A 423 28.88 58.06 -4.27
N HIS A 424 29.19 58.68 -3.12
CA HIS A 424 30.57 59.09 -2.81
C HIS A 424 31.10 58.89 -1.38
N THR A 425 30.42 58.19 -0.46
CA THR A 425 30.94 58.04 0.93
C THR A 425 31.18 56.61 1.42
N ASP A 426 30.47 55.62 0.87
CA ASP A 426 30.44 54.28 1.51
C ASP A 426 31.27 53.21 0.78
N ARG A 427 31.89 53.55 -0.36
CA ARG A 427 32.84 52.68 -1.07
C ARG A 427 34.14 53.44 -1.32
N LEU A 428 34.85 53.72 -0.24
CA LEU A 428 36.25 54.13 -0.33
C LEU A 428 37.08 52.89 -0.66
N ILE A 429 37.40 52.68 -1.95
CA ILE A 429 38.57 51.87 -2.30
C ILE A 429 39.76 52.64 -1.71
N THR A 430 40.18 52.28 -0.51
CA THR A 430 41.23 52.97 0.22
C THR A 430 42.61 52.61 -0.31
N ARG A 431 42.79 51.40 -0.88
CA ARG A 431 44.02 50.92 -1.51
C ARG A 431 43.70 49.96 -2.66
N LEU A 432 44.57 49.89 -3.68
CA LEU A 432 44.46 48.91 -4.77
C LEU A 432 44.47 47.44 -4.30
N ASN A 433 45.00 47.19 -3.09
CA ASN A 433 45.13 45.85 -2.50
C ASN A 433 44.06 45.56 -1.43
N ASP A 434 42.97 46.32 -1.38
CA ASP A 434 41.89 46.03 -0.44
C ASP A 434 41.27 44.66 -0.77
N PRO A 435 41.01 43.79 0.24
CA PRO A 435 40.53 42.44 0.00
C PRO A 435 39.10 42.44 -0.56
N VAL A 436 38.85 41.60 -1.56
CA VAL A 436 37.50 41.40 -2.14
C VAL A 436 36.56 40.87 -1.07
N THR A 437 35.38 41.50 -0.92
CA THR A 437 34.45 41.08 0.12
C THR A 437 33.93 39.66 -0.16
N PRO A 438 33.50 38.90 0.87
CA PRO A 438 32.93 37.57 0.66
C PRO A 438 31.70 37.58 -0.27
N ALA A 439 30.90 38.65 -0.26
CA ALA A 439 29.75 38.82 -1.13
C ALA A 439 30.16 39.04 -2.60
N ASP A 440 31.18 39.85 -2.83
CA ASP A 440 31.73 40.06 -4.18
C ASP A 440 32.36 38.76 -4.72
N ASN A 441 33.04 37.97 -3.87
CA ASN A 441 33.56 36.66 -4.25
C ASN A 441 32.44 35.66 -4.64
N GLU A 442 31.30 35.68 -3.96
CA GLU A 442 30.12 34.85 -4.31
C GLU A 442 29.56 35.25 -5.70
N GLN A 443 29.52 36.55 -6.00
CA GLN A 443 29.07 37.06 -7.30
C GLN A 443 30.07 36.77 -8.44
N ILE A 444 31.38 36.92 -8.19
CA ILE A 444 32.43 36.59 -9.17
C ILE A 444 32.37 35.10 -9.50
N ARG A 445 32.23 34.23 -8.49
CA ARG A 445 32.06 32.78 -8.69
C ARG A 445 30.80 32.43 -9.47
N ALA A 446 29.72 33.20 -9.33
CA ALA A 446 28.51 32.95 -10.11
C ALA A 446 28.73 33.18 -11.62
N LEU A 447 29.64 34.08 -12.02
CA LEU A 447 29.99 34.27 -13.43
C LEU A 447 30.70 33.05 -14.03
N GLU A 448 31.34 32.21 -13.22
CA GLU A 448 31.94 30.96 -13.69
C GLU A 448 30.91 30.04 -14.35
N TRP A 449 29.64 30.07 -13.90
CA TRP A 449 28.57 29.27 -14.51
C TRP A 449 28.38 29.59 -16.00
N LEU A 450 28.56 30.86 -16.40
CA LEU A 450 28.48 31.28 -17.81
C LEU A 450 29.74 30.86 -18.60
N LEU A 451 30.89 30.78 -17.94
CA LEU A 451 32.15 30.40 -18.60
C LEU A 451 32.23 28.91 -18.94
N PHE A 452 31.45 28.07 -18.27
CA PHE A 452 31.41 26.63 -18.55
C PHE A 452 30.59 26.27 -19.79
N ASP A 453 29.75 27.18 -20.29
CA ASP A 453 28.92 26.95 -21.47
C ASP A 453 29.38 27.85 -22.62
N ASN A 454 30.10 27.25 -23.58
CA ASN A 454 30.60 27.93 -24.77
C ASN A 454 29.50 28.55 -25.65
N SER A 455 28.23 28.16 -25.47
CA SER A 455 27.10 28.75 -26.19
C SER A 455 26.68 30.13 -25.64
N THR A 456 26.99 30.41 -24.37
CA THR A 456 26.57 31.66 -23.69
C THR A 456 27.60 32.80 -23.81
N VAL A 457 28.81 32.49 -24.25
CA VAL A 457 29.94 33.45 -24.31
C VAL A 457 29.82 34.41 -25.52
N ALA A 458 28.88 34.21 -26.44
CA ALA A 458 28.67 35.13 -27.57
C ALA A 458 27.19 35.28 -27.96
N THR A 459 26.53 36.24 -27.31
CA THR A 459 25.43 37.01 -27.93
C THR A 459 25.58 38.47 -27.48
N THR A 460 26.67 39.10 -27.92
CA THR A 460 26.92 40.55 -27.81
C THR A 460 27.11 41.13 -29.20
#